data_AF-A0A3N4ABM9-F1
#
_entry.id   AF-A0A3N4ABM9-F1
#
_cell.length_a   1.000
_cell.length_b   1.000
_cell.length_c   1.000
_cell.angle_alpha   90.00
_cell.angle_beta   90.00
_cell.angle_gamma   90.00
#
_symmetry.space_group_name_H-M   'P 1'
#
loop_
_entity.id
_entity.type
_entity.pdbx_description
1 polymer ?
#
loop_
_entity_poly.entity_id
_entity_poly.type
_entity_poly.pdbx_seq_one_letter_code
_entity_poly.pdbx_strand_id
1 'polypeptide(L)'
;MPIVPAQPPRATQSSAAAPASPRPARLWLAAAVVSAAAVVTGPLLSTTPAHAAQGDIVSTSQATRDGHRQTILTEINKYRASRGLAPVKYSPTLSGISQDESNRVVRDENFNHSNNFLSDSRFGGATTKREITALEYSVNPVALVNWWKGSPSHNAVLLDPKVTVVGIGVTLADGSLARTGQPWRIVSVVNGGGYANGGKPADTRSSVTGSTTTQSAPVKAAPTSTPKPAAAPGPFVDVSAAQQHASAISWVKNRGYLTGWSDGTFRPHSPIDRDAMAAVAYRVSGSPAFTPPAVSPFRDVSTSHPFYKQITWARSQGLLEGWPDGTFRPNDDITRDATAALFHRMAGSPAVGSAASFTDVSAGQAHSEAIRWMAASGVSKGWSDGTYRPLETTNRDAMAAFIQRYLQR
;
A
#
# COMPACT_ATOMS: atom_id res chain seq x y z
N MET A 1 20.12 57.50 -40.29
CA MET A 1 19.26 57.06 -39.18
C MET A 1 18.99 55.57 -39.33
N PRO A 2 18.77 54.79 -38.26
CA PRO A 2 19.28 54.88 -36.88
C PRO A 2 20.00 53.55 -36.48
N ILE A 3 21.02 53.48 -35.62
CA ILE A 3 21.22 53.91 -34.21
C ILE A 3 20.74 52.84 -33.19
N VAL A 4 21.73 52.23 -32.55
CA VAL A 4 21.74 51.48 -31.28
C VAL A 4 21.71 52.48 -30.10
N PRO A 5 21.02 52.21 -28.97
CA PRO A 5 21.23 52.95 -27.73
C PRO A 5 22.23 52.27 -26.78
N ALA A 6 22.99 53.11 -26.10
CA ALA A 6 24.22 52.87 -25.37
C ALA A 6 24.05 52.46 -23.90
N GLN A 7 25.10 51.81 -23.35
CA GLN A 7 25.37 51.71 -21.91
C GLN A 7 25.95 53.03 -21.35
N PRO A 8 25.66 53.40 -20.09
CA PRO A 8 26.36 54.46 -19.38
C PRO A 8 27.61 53.95 -18.60
N PRO A 9 28.55 54.84 -18.21
CA PRO A 9 29.95 54.50 -17.93
C PRO A 9 30.28 54.18 -16.47
N ARG A 10 31.46 53.55 -16.30
CA ARG A 10 32.11 53.15 -15.05
C ARG A 10 32.78 54.34 -14.37
N ALA A 11 32.55 54.52 -13.07
CA ALA A 11 33.34 55.41 -12.22
C ALA A 11 34.44 54.63 -11.46
N THR A 12 35.59 55.27 -11.29
CA THR A 12 36.81 54.76 -10.64
C THR A 12 37.16 55.54 -9.36
N GLN A 13 37.92 54.90 -8.46
CA GLN A 13 38.67 55.44 -7.29
C GLN A 13 37.79 55.73 -6.04
N SER A 14 38.22 55.54 -4.78
CA SER A 14 39.55 55.60 -4.15
C SER A 14 39.64 54.75 -2.86
N SER A 15 40.87 54.34 -2.54
CA SER A 15 41.39 53.82 -1.27
C SER A 15 41.28 54.83 -0.10
N ALA A 16 41.04 54.37 1.13
CA ALA A 16 41.95 54.52 2.29
C ALA A 16 41.29 54.32 3.69
N ALA A 17 41.92 53.45 4.48
CA ALA A 17 42.23 53.53 5.93
C ALA A 17 41.14 53.63 7.03
N ALA A 18 41.21 52.67 7.97
CA ALA A 18 40.67 52.67 9.34
C ALA A 18 41.48 53.62 10.28
N PRO A 19 41.06 53.91 11.56
CA PRO A 19 41.38 53.00 12.69
C PRO A 19 40.47 53.06 13.98
N ALA A 20 40.70 52.06 14.86
CA ALA A 20 40.60 52.00 16.36
C ALA A 20 39.25 52.25 17.08
N SER A 21 38.59 51.24 17.70
CA SER A 21 38.78 50.64 19.07
C SER A 21 38.25 51.53 20.24
N PRO A 22 37.58 50.98 21.29
CA PRO A 22 38.18 49.99 22.21
C PRO A 22 37.26 48.90 22.83
N ARG A 23 37.91 47.84 23.34
CA ARG A 23 37.42 46.89 24.36
C ARG A 23 37.68 47.44 25.78
N PRO A 24 37.03 46.87 26.81
CA PRO A 24 37.74 46.01 27.78
C PRO A 24 36.94 44.69 28.06
N ALA A 25 37.50 43.48 28.21
CA ALA A 25 38.26 42.88 29.33
C ALA A 25 37.54 43.00 30.70
N ARG A 26 37.40 41.99 31.59
CA ARG A 26 37.76 40.56 31.70
C ARG A 26 37.24 40.04 33.08
N LEU A 27 36.92 38.72 33.17
CA LEU A 27 36.82 37.83 34.38
C LEU A 27 35.69 38.15 35.42
N TRP A 28 35.06 37.25 36.18
CA TRP A 28 35.28 35.86 36.66
C TRP A 28 33.91 35.16 36.89
N LEU A 29 33.81 33.83 36.82
CA LEU A 29 33.55 32.90 37.95
C LEU A 29 33.17 31.50 37.43
N ALA A 30 33.88 30.49 37.93
CA ALA A 30 33.38 29.13 37.96
C ALA A 30 32.22 29.04 38.97
N ALA A 31 31.13 28.36 38.61
CA ALA A 31 30.21 27.76 39.55
C ALA A 31 29.52 26.57 38.89
N ALA A 32 29.97 25.38 39.27
CA ALA A 32 29.15 24.20 39.20
C ALA A 32 27.90 24.45 40.07
N VAL A 33 26.72 24.30 39.50
CA VAL A 33 25.52 23.98 40.27
C VAL A 33 24.94 22.71 39.65
N VAL A 34 25.25 21.62 40.34
CA VAL A 34 24.41 20.43 40.38
C VAL A 34 23.05 20.89 40.89
N SER A 35 22.06 20.98 40.00
CA SER A 35 20.66 20.91 40.39
C SER A 35 20.13 19.62 39.82
N ALA A 36 20.02 18.65 40.72
CA ALA A 36 19.39 17.37 40.50
C ALA A 36 18.00 17.59 39.90
N ALA A 37 17.85 17.31 38.60
CA ALA A 37 16.56 16.85 38.11
C ALA A 37 16.38 15.47 38.76
N ALA A 38 15.51 15.41 39.76
CA ALA A 38 15.05 14.16 40.31
C ALA A 38 14.65 13.27 39.13
N VAL A 39 15.43 12.22 38.90
CA VAL A 39 14.99 11.09 38.10
C VAL A 39 13.83 10.53 38.90
N VAL A 40 12.62 11.00 38.59
CA VAL A 40 11.43 10.24 38.89
C VAL A 40 11.56 9.01 38.02
N THR A 41 12.21 7.99 38.54
CA THR A 41 12.00 6.59 38.15
C THR A 41 10.58 6.24 38.56
N GLY A 42 9.60 6.93 37.96
CA GLY A 42 8.32 6.30 37.74
C GLY A 42 8.62 5.10 36.84
N PRO A 43 7.98 3.94 37.06
CA PRO A 43 8.08 2.90 36.06
C PRO A 43 7.74 3.57 34.74
N LEU A 44 8.67 3.54 33.78
CA LEU A 44 8.27 3.55 32.39
C LEU A 44 7.22 2.46 32.35
N LEU A 45 5.95 2.85 32.33
CA LEU A 45 4.93 1.99 31.79
C LEU A 45 5.37 1.85 30.34
N SER A 46 6.25 0.88 30.13
CA SER A 46 6.30 0.12 28.90
C SER A 46 4.86 -0.27 28.68
N THR A 47 4.13 0.54 27.92
CA THR A 47 2.96 0.05 27.23
C THR A 47 3.54 -1.01 26.32
N THR A 48 3.60 -2.24 26.84
CA THR A 48 3.69 -3.42 26.01
C THR A 48 2.69 -3.17 24.90
N PRO A 49 3.10 -3.15 23.62
CA PRO A 49 2.13 -3.07 22.54
C PRO A 49 1.07 -4.14 22.85
N ALA A 50 -0.20 -3.73 22.78
CA ALA A 50 -1.30 -4.65 22.98
C ALA A 50 -0.99 -5.89 22.14
N HIS A 51 -0.82 -7.03 22.81
CA HIS A 51 -0.55 -8.27 22.12
C HIS A 51 -1.77 -8.55 21.26
N ALA A 52 -1.55 -8.70 19.95
CA ALA A 52 -2.53 -9.29 19.08
C ALA A 52 -2.94 -10.66 19.66
N ALA A 53 -4.25 -10.89 19.78
CA ALA A 53 -4.75 -12.03 20.52
C ALA A 53 -4.72 -13.27 19.63
N GLN A 54 -4.14 -14.36 20.12
CA GLN A 54 -4.35 -15.71 19.58
C GLN A 54 -5.84 -16.07 19.45
N GLY A 55 -6.74 -15.31 20.11
CA GLY A 55 -8.18 -15.41 20.02
C GLY A 55 -8.82 -14.91 18.71
N ASP A 56 -8.09 -14.21 17.84
CA ASP A 56 -8.61 -13.75 16.54
C ASP A 56 -8.59 -14.85 15.47
N ILE A 57 -7.84 -15.94 15.70
CA ILE A 57 -7.85 -17.11 14.82
C ILE A 57 -9.11 -17.93 15.12
N VAL A 58 -9.97 -18.05 14.11
CA VAL A 58 -11.17 -18.88 14.20
C VAL A 58 -10.76 -20.34 14.20
N SER A 59 -11.09 -21.04 15.29
CA SER A 59 -10.99 -22.49 15.34
C SER A 59 -11.91 -23.09 14.29
N THR A 60 -11.33 -23.79 13.32
CA THR A 60 -12.05 -24.44 12.24
C THR A 60 -11.50 -25.85 12.01
N SER A 61 -12.33 -26.72 11.42
CA SER A 61 -11.92 -28.10 11.15
C SER A 61 -10.80 -28.14 10.10
N GLN A 62 -9.96 -29.18 10.19
CA GLN A 62 -8.95 -29.43 9.16
C GLN A 62 -9.61 -29.62 7.78
N ALA A 63 -10.77 -30.28 7.72
CA ALA A 63 -11.52 -30.49 6.48
C ALA A 63 -11.97 -29.17 5.83
N THR A 64 -12.41 -28.19 6.63
CA THR A 64 -12.79 -26.85 6.13
C THR A 64 -11.57 -26.13 5.53
N ARG A 65 -10.43 -26.13 6.23
CA ARG A 65 -9.18 -25.54 5.69
C ARG A 65 -8.73 -26.25 4.43
N ASP A 66 -8.79 -27.57 4.40
CA ASP A 66 -8.40 -28.36 3.22
C ASP A 66 -9.34 -28.11 2.04
N GLY A 67 -10.64 -27.86 2.28
CA GLY A 67 -11.58 -27.40 1.26
C GLY A 67 -11.21 -26.04 0.67
N HIS A 68 -10.81 -25.07 1.51
CA HIS A 68 -10.33 -23.77 1.03
C HIS A 68 -9.02 -23.88 0.25
N ARG A 69 -8.04 -24.64 0.76
CA ARG A 69 -6.78 -24.93 0.06
C ARG A 69 -7.02 -25.61 -1.28
N GLN A 70 -7.96 -26.56 -1.34
CA GLN A 70 -8.33 -27.24 -2.59
C GLN A 70 -8.91 -26.25 -3.59
N THR A 71 -9.81 -25.36 -3.15
CA THR A 71 -10.38 -24.31 -4.01
C THR A 71 -9.27 -23.38 -4.53
N ILE A 72 -8.35 -22.94 -3.67
CA ILE A 72 -7.20 -22.11 -4.06
C ILE A 72 -6.35 -22.82 -5.10
N LEU A 73 -5.94 -24.07 -4.86
CA LEU A 73 -5.16 -24.87 -5.79
C LEU A 73 -5.85 -25.01 -7.15
N THR A 74 -7.15 -25.31 -7.15
CA THR A 74 -7.96 -25.44 -8.36
C THR A 74 -7.98 -24.13 -9.15
N GLU A 75 -8.20 -22.99 -8.48
CA GLU A 75 -8.26 -21.69 -9.15
C GLU A 75 -6.90 -21.21 -9.68
N ILE A 76 -5.80 -21.51 -8.98
CA ILE A 76 -4.43 -21.28 -9.47
C ILE A 76 -4.21 -22.09 -10.75
N ASN A 77 -4.50 -23.39 -10.72
CA ASN A 77 -4.26 -24.28 -11.85
C ASN A 77 -5.16 -23.98 -13.06
N LYS A 78 -6.42 -23.60 -12.82
CA LYS A 78 -7.32 -23.11 -13.86
C LYS A 78 -6.75 -21.88 -14.56
N TYR A 79 -6.18 -20.94 -13.81
CA TYR A 79 -5.59 -19.73 -14.36
C TYR A 79 -4.26 -19.98 -15.08
N ARG A 80 -3.42 -20.87 -14.56
CA ARG A 80 -2.20 -21.31 -15.26
C ARG A 80 -2.53 -21.98 -16.58
N ALA A 81 -3.52 -22.88 -16.60
CA ALA A 81 -4.00 -23.53 -17.81
C ALA A 81 -4.51 -22.52 -18.84
N SER A 82 -5.25 -21.48 -18.41
CA SER A 82 -5.71 -20.41 -19.32
C SER A 82 -4.58 -19.56 -19.91
N ARG A 83 -3.34 -19.71 -19.40
CA ARG A 83 -2.12 -19.07 -19.92
C ARG A 83 -1.16 -20.06 -20.58
N GLY A 84 -1.59 -21.31 -20.82
CA GLY A 84 -0.76 -22.35 -21.44
C GLY A 84 0.34 -22.91 -20.52
N LEU A 85 0.25 -22.69 -19.21
CA LEU A 85 1.21 -23.19 -18.23
C LEU A 85 0.77 -24.52 -17.62
N ALA A 86 1.75 -25.37 -17.31
CA ALA A 86 1.51 -26.60 -16.57
C ALA A 86 0.95 -26.32 -15.16
N PRO A 87 0.07 -27.18 -14.64
CA PRO A 87 -0.46 -27.05 -13.29
C PRO A 87 0.66 -27.21 -12.25
N VAL A 88 0.60 -26.43 -11.18
CA VAL A 88 1.41 -26.67 -9.97
C VAL A 88 0.83 -27.85 -9.20
N LYS A 89 1.71 -28.59 -8.51
CA LYS A 89 1.31 -29.62 -7.55
C LYS A 89 1.27 -29.06 -6.14
N TYR A 90 0.48 -29.69 -5.27
CA TYR A 90 0.38 -29.35 -3.85
C TYR A 90 1.34 -30.20 -3.02
N SER A 91 1.97 -29.62 -1.99
CA SER A 91 2.76 -30.34 -0.99
C SER A 91 2.26 -30.00 0.42
N PRO A 92 1.80 -31.00 1.21
CA PRO A 92 1.52 -30.82 2.63
C PRO A 92 2.70 -30.22 3.41
N THR A 93 3.94 -30.59 3.07
CA THR A 93 5.17 -30.09 3.70
C THR A 93 5.34 -28.59 3.49
N LEU A 94 5.23 -28.10 2.24
CA LEU A 94 5.25 -26.65 1.98
C LEU A 94 4.02 -25.96 2.58
N SER A 95 2.88 -26.64 2.61
CA SER A 95 1.65 -26.14 3.21
C SER A 95 1.80 -25.90 4.71
N GLY A 96 2.63 -26.68 5.40
CA GLY A 96 3.04 -26.41 6.78
C GLY A 96 3.72 -25.04 6.91
N ILE A 97 4.70 -24.73 6.05
CA ILE A 97 5.39 -23.43 6.02
C ILE A 97 4.37 -22.30 5.81
N SER A 98 3.54 -22.44 4.80
CA SER A 98 2.53 -21.44 4.46
C SER A 98 1.49 -21.29 5.56
N GLN A 99 1.15 -22.36 6.28
CA GLN A 99 0.21 -22.28 7.40
C GLN A 99 0.82 -21.57 8.61
N ASP A 100 2.09 -21.84 8.92
CA ASP A 100 2.83 -21.15 9.98
C ASP A 100 2.86 -19.64 9.70
N GLU A 101 3.15 -19.28 8.45
CA GLU A 101 3.19 -17.89 7.98
C GLU A 101 1.80 -17.23 8.01
N SER A 102 0.77 -17.91 7.51
CA SER A 102 -0.61 -17.44 7.52
C SER A 102 -1.10 -17.19 8.95
N ASN A 103 -0.77 -18.10 9.88
CA ASN A 103 -1.06 -17.92 11.30
C ASN A 103 -0.26 -16.77 11.91
N ARG A 104 1.00 -16.58 11.51
CA ARG A 104 1.82 -15.46 11.98
C ARG A 104 1.27 -14.12 11.52
N VAL A 105 0.89 -13.99 10.26
CA VAL A 105 0.24 -12.77 9.74
C VAL A 105 -0.98 -12.44 10.58
N VAL A 106 -1.73 -13.46 11.02
CA VAL A 106 -2.87 -13.26 11.92
C VAL A 106 -2.46 -12.89 13.34
N ARG A 107 -1.56 -13.66 13.94
CA ARG A 107 -1.12 -13.47 15.32
C ARG A 107 -0.35 -12.16 15.53
N ASP A 108 0.37 -11.68 14.53
CA ASP A 108 1.25 -10.53 14.65
C ASP A 108 0.64 -9.27 14.00
N GLU A 109 -0.55 -9.38 13.38
CA GLU A 109 -1.21 -8.36 12.56
C GLU A 109 -0.29 -7.69 11.53
N ASN A 110 0.69 -8.45 11.04
CA ASN A 110 1.74 -7.97 10.16
C ASN A 110 1.61 -8.67 8.80
N PHE A 111 0.99 -7.96 7.86
CA PHE A 111 0.71 -8.43 6.49
C PHE A 111 1.90 -8.31 5.54
N ASN A 112 3.07 -7.91 6.05
CA ASN A 112 4.27 -7.89 5.25
C ASN A 112 4.73 -9.33 4.95
N HIS A 113 5.24 -9.52 3.75
CA HIS A 113 6.02 -10.70 3.40
C HIS A 113 7.18 -10.87 4.37
N SER A 114 7.40 -12.09 4.85
CA SER A 114 8.63 -12.40 5.57
C SER A 114 9.64 -13.09 4.67
N ASN A 115 10.90 -13.01 5.06
CA ASN A 115 11.98 -13.77 4.42
C ASN A 115 12.16 -15.17 5.06
N ASN A 116 11.33 -15.54 6.03
CA ASN A 116 11.53 -16.76 6.83
C ASN A 116 11.45 -18.02 5.97
N PHE A 117 10.57 -18.03 4.97
CA PHE A 117 10.41 -19.15 4.05
C PHE A 117 11.64 -19.38 3.14
N LEU A 118 12.48 -18.36 2.93
CA LEU A 118 13.66 -18.46 2.06
C LEU A 118 14.73 -19.40 2.64
N SER A 119 14.84 -19.47 3.96
CA SER A 119 15.77 -20.36 4.68
C SER A 119 15.14 -21.66 5.17
N ASP A 120 13.83 -21.86 5.00
CA ASP A 120 13.15 -23.04 5.53
C ASP A 120 13.61 -24.32 4.80
N SER A 121 14.13 -25.27 5.56
CA SER A 121 14.68 -26.54 5.06
C SER A 121 13.61 -27.44 4.44
N ARG A 122 12.33 -27.23 4.76
CA ARG A 122 11.18 -27.95 4.18
C ARG A 122 11.00 -27.70 2.68
N PHE A 123 11.61 -26.64 2.13
CA PHE A 123 11.71 -26.45 0.67
C PHE A 123 12.65 -27.44 -0.02
N GLY A 124 13.47 -28.20 0.71
CA GLY A 124 14.40 -29.16 0.12
C GLY A 124 15.29 -28.54 -0.96
N GLY A 125 15.40 -29.21 -2.10
CA GLY A 125 16.25 -28.80 -3.22
C GLY A 125 15.68 -27.70 -4.12
N ALA A 126 14.81 -26.82 -3.61
CA ALA A 126 14.17 -25.79 -4.41
C ALA A 126 15.18 -24.80 -4.98
N THR A 127 15.22 -24.66 -6.31
CA THR A 127 16.05 -23.68 -7.04
C THR A 127 15.34 -22.34 -7.22
N THR A 128 14.05 -22.28 -6.91
CA THR A 128 13.24 -21.05 -6.92
C THR A 128 12.27 -21.12 -5.75
N LYS A 129 12.18 -20.02 -4.99
CA LYS A 129 11.22 -19.83 -3.90
C LYS A 129 10.44 -18.54 -4.15
N ARG A 130 9.12 -18.58 -3.96
CA ARG A 130 8.20 -17.44 -4.10
C ARG A 130 7.17 -17.46 -2.99
N GLU A 131 6.57 -16.32 -2.71
CA GLU A 131 5.46 -16.19 -1.77
C GLU A 131 4.40 -15.27 -2.34
N ILE A 132 3.15 -15.62 -2.06
CA ILE A 132 1.99 -14.74 -2.12
C ILE A 132 1.44 -14.67 -0.69
N THR A 133 1.22 -13.46 -0.16
CA THR A 133 0.64 -13.26 1.17
C THR A 133 -0.50 -12.28 1.03
N ALA A 134 -1.66 -12.63 1.58
CA ALA A 134 -2.90 -11.98 1.24
C ALA A 134 -3.95 -12.12 2.32
N LEU A 135 -4.73 -11.06 2.51
CA LEU A 135 -5.96 -11.11 3.29
C LEU A 135 -7.16 -10.85 2.37
N GLU A 136 -8.31 -11.39 2.75
CA GLU A 136 -9.60 -11.09 2.14
C GLU A 136 -10.66 -10.94 3.25
N TYR A 137 -11.62 -10.06 3.00
CA TYR A 137 -12.58 -9.57 4.00
C TYR A 137 -13.85 -10.44 4.10
N SER A 138 -13.93 -11.51 3.32
CA SER A 138 -14.91 -12.59 3.44
C SER A 138 -14.20 -13.93 3.66
N VAL A 139 -14.94 -15.04 3.64
CA VAL A 139 -14.36 -16.39 3.74
C VAL A 139 -14.35 -17.08 2.37
N ASN A 140 -14.03 -16.34 1.29
CA ASN A 140 -14.13 -16.82 -0.08
C ASN A 140 -12.75 -17.05 -0.73
N PRO A 141 -12.26 -18.31 -0.79
CA PRO A 141 -10.98 -18.63 -1.41
C PRO A 141 -10.90 -18.31 -2.92
N VAL A 142 -12.03 -18.28 -3.64
CA VAL A 142 -12.03 -17.89 -5.07
C VAL A 142 -11.76 -16.39 -5.23
N ALA A 143 -12.37 -15.57 -4.37
CA ALA A 143 -12.15 -14.13 -4.36
C ALA A 143 -10.68 -13.79 -4.10
N LEU A 144 -10.04 -14.53 -3.19
CA LEU A 144 -8.64 -14.41 -2.87
C LEU A 144 -7.72 -14.70 -4.07
N VAL A 145 -7.92 -15.81 -4.80
CA VAL A 145 -7.12 -16.09 -6.00
C VAL A 145 -7.42 -15.08 -7.12
N ASN A 146 -8.67 -14.63 -7.27
CA ASN A 146 -9.01 -13.59 -8.24
C ASN A 146 -8.31 -12.25 -7.92
N TRP A 147 -8.19 -11.91 -6.64
CA TRP A 147 -7.39 -10.76 -6.19
C TRP A 147 -5.92 -10.91 -6.58
N TRP A 148 -5.32 -12.10 -6.40
CA TRP A 148 -3.95 -12.39 -6.81
C TRP A 148 -3.72 -12.29 -8.32
N LYS A 149 -4.65 -12.81 -9.13
CA LYS A 149 -4.61 -12.68 -10.61
C LYS A 149 -4.57 -11.21 -11.04
N GLY A 150 -5.22 -10.34 -10.26
CA GLY A 150 -5.30 -8.90 -10.50
C GLY A 150 -4.13 -8.06 -9.97
N SER A 151 -3.24 -8.63 -9.16
CA SER A 151 -2.04 -7.96 -8.63
C SER A 151 -0.81 -8.37 -9.45
N PRO A 152 -0.05 -7.44 -10.06
CA PRO A 152 1.10 -7.79 -10.91
C PRO A 152 2.13 -8.70 -10.21
N SER A 153 2.46 -8.44 -8.95
CA SER A 153 3.42 -9.22 -8.17
C SER A 153 2.91 -10.62 -7.85
N HIS A 154 1.67 -10.76 -7.37
CA HIS A 154 1.08 -12.06 -7.11
C HIS A 154 0.84 -12.84 -8.42
N ASN A 155 0.38 -12.16 -9.46
CA ASN A 155 0.17 -12.73 -10.79
C ASN A 155 1.49 -13.22 -11.41
N ALA A 156 2.60 -12.52 -11.19
CA ALA A 156 3.93 -12.97 -11.61
C ALA A 156 4.33 -14.28 -10.90
N VAL A 157 4.00 -14.45 -9.61
CA VAL A 157 4.21 -15.71 -8.89
C VAL A 157 3.28 -16.82 -9.41
N LEU A 158 1.99 -16.51 -9.61
CA LEU A 158 1.00 -17.45 -10.15
C LEU A 158 1.39 -17.97 -11.53
N LEU A 159 2.03 -17.14 -12.36
CA LEU A 159 2.42 -17.45 -13.72
C LEU A 159 3.92 -17.77 -13.88
N ASP A 160 4.69 -17.83 -12.80
CA ASP A 160 6.11 -18.20 -12.87
C ASP A 160 6.19 -19.67 -13.34
N PRO A 161 6.75 -19.96 -14.53
CA PRO A 161 6.88 -21.33 -15.02
C PRO A 161 7.87 -22.15 -14.19
N LYS A 162 8.76 -21.50 -13.43
CA LYS A 162 9.71 -22.16 -12.54
C LYS A 162 9.02 -22.69 -11.28
N VAL A 163 7.88 -22.12 -10.88
CA VAL A 163 7.09 -22.62 -9.75
C VAL A 163 6.32 -23.87 -10.22
N THR A 164 6.61 -25.00 -9.58
CA THR A 164 6.07 -26.32 -9.96
C THR A 164 5.35 -27.02 -8.79
N VAL A 165 5.65 -26.65 -7.55
CA VAL A 165 5.00 -27.14 -6.34
C VAL A 165 4.63 -25.97 -5.44
N VAL A 166 3.46 -26.02 -4.80
CA VAL A 166 2.98 -24.99 -3.87
C VAL A 166 2.57 -25.58 -2.52
N GLY A 167 2.83 -24.82 -1.45
CA GLY A 167 2.15 -24.92 -0.16
C GLY A 167 1.06 -23.87 -0.05
N ILE A 168 -0.02 -24.15 0.67
CA ILE A 168 -1.16 -23.22 0.82
C ILE A 168 -1.58 -23.18 2.29
N GLY A 169 -1.27 -22.06 2.95
CA GLY A 169 -1.75 -21.75 4.29
C GLY A 169 -3.09 -21.03 4.21
N VAL A 170 -4.02 -21.37 5.11
CA VAL A 170 -5.31 -20.68 5.24
C VAL A 170 -5.60 -20.50 6.72
N THR A 171 -5.72 -19.25 7.15
CA THR A 171 -6.12 -18.89 8.50
C THR A 171 -7.43 -18.12 8.41
N LEU A 172 -8.48 -18.66 9.05
CA LEU A 172 -9.72 -17.92 9.21
C LEU A 172 -9.58 -17.04 10.45
N ALA A 173 -10.06 -15.82 10.34
CA ALA A 173 -10.05 -14.86 11.43
C ALA A 173 -11.46 -14.30 11.66
N ASP A 174 -11.81 -13.99 12.89
CA ASP A 174 -13.05 -13.28 13.26
C ASP A 174 -12.76 -11.99 14.01
N GLY A 175 -11.48 -11.65 14.15
CA GLY A 175 -11.03 -10.40 14.72
C GLY A 175 -11.37 -9.17 13.89
N SER A 176 -10.88 -8.05 14.38
CA SER A 176 -10.89 -6.77 13.67
C SER A 176 -9.48 -6.20 13.80
N LEU A 177 -8.87 -5.80 12.69
CA LEU A 177 -7.49 -5.31 12.69
C LEU A 177 -7.32 -4.22 13.75
N ALA A 178 -6.42 -4.40 14.73
CA ALA A 178 -6.33 -3.50 15.89
C ALA A 178 -6.08 -2.03 15.51
N ARG A 179 -5.52 -1.78 14.32
CA ARG A 179 -5.26 -0.43 13.77
C ARG A 179 -6.44 0.21 13.03
N THR A 180 -7.35 -0.57 12.46
CA THR A 180 -8.41 -0.07 11.56
C THR A 180 -9.83 -0.45 11.96
N GLY A 181 -10.00 -1.40 12.88
CA GLY A 181 -11.30 -1.96 13.27
C GLY A 181 -11.99 -2.77 12.17
N GLN A 182 -11.31 -3.04 11.04
CA GLN A 182 -11.90 -3.74 9.90
C GLN A 182 -11.91 -5.26 10.12
N PRO A 183 -13.00 -5.94 9.71
CA PRO A 183 -13.11 -7.38 9.83
C PRO A 183 -12.26 -8.08 8.77
N TRP A 184 -11.14 -8.68 9.16
CA TRP A 184 -10.50 -9.72 8.35
C TRP A 184 -11.16 -11.08 8.56
N ARG A 185 -11.24 -11.89 7.50
CA ARG A 185 -12.01 -13.14 7.54
C ARG A 185 -11.25 -14.34 7.02
N ILE A 186 -10.40 -14.15 6.01
CA ILE A 186 -9.45 -15.16 5.56
C ILE A 186 -8.09 -14.53 5.25
N VAL A 187 -7.03 -15.11 5.79
CA VAL A 187 -5.65 -14.87 5.38
C VAL A 187 -5.14 -16.13 4.70
N SER A 188 -4.46 -15.97 3.58
CA SER A 188 -3.75 -17.07 2.94
C SER A 188 -2.37 -16.66 2.51
N VAL A 189 -1.45 -17.59 2.73
CA VAL A 189 -0.09 -17.54 2.22
C VAL A 189 0.08 -18.71 1.25
N VAL A 190 0.70 -18.46 0.11
CA VAL A 190 1.09 -19.50 -0.85
C VAL A 190 2.58 -19.41 -1.09
N ASN A 191 3.30 -20.44 -0.65
CA ASN A 191 4.72 -20.57 -0.93
C ASN A 191 4.94 -21.47 -2.14
N GLY A 192 5.62 -20.96 -3.17
CA GLY A 192 5.91 -21.67 -4.42
C GLY A 192 7.37 -22.11 -4.52
N GLY A 193 7.59 -23.38 -4.88
CA GLY A 193 8.90 -23.99 -5.08
C GLY A 193 9.12 -24.46 -6.53
N GLY A 194 10.32 -24.20 -7.06
CA GLY A 194 10.81 -24.73 -8.33
C GLY A 194 11.90 -25.78 -8.15
N TYR A 195 11.84 -26.89 -8.89
CA TYR A 195 12.73 -28.04 -8.71
C TYR A 195 13.22 -28.54 -10.07
N ALA A 196 14.45 -28.19 -10.44
CA ALA A 196 14.98 -28.51 -11.77
C ALA A 196 15.30 -30.00 -11.95
N ASN A 197 15.76 -30.71 -10.91
CA ASN A 197 16.34 -32.07 -11.03
C ASN A 197 15.97 -33.00 -9.86
N GLY A 198 14.73 -32.91 -9.34
CA GLY A 198 14.33 -33.65 -8.13
C GLY A 198 14.50 -32.83 -6.84
N GLY A 199 14.46 -33.50 -5.68
CA GLY A 199 14.56 -32.82 -4.37
C GLY A 199 13.31 -32.04 -3.93
N LYS A 200 12.20 -32.18 -4.66
CA LYS A 200 10.87 -31.72 -4.21
C LYS A 200 10.38 -32.56 -3.03
N PRO A 201 9.53 -32.00 -2.14
CA PRO A 201 8.92 -32.77 -1.06
C PRO A 201 8.26 -34.06 -1.56
N ALA A 202 8.51 -35.18 -0.88
CA ALA A 202 8.04 -36.51 -1.27
C ALA A 202 6.50 -36.62 -1.27
N ASP A 203 5.83 -35.76 -0.51
CA ASP A 203 4.37 -35.70 -0.37
C ASP A 203 3.66 -34.88 -1.47
N THR A 204 4.39 -34.49 -2.52
CA THR A 204 3.84 -33.72 -3.64
C THR A 204 2.74 -34.50 -4.37
N ARG A 205 1.54 -33.92 -4.44
CA ARG A 205 0.33 -34.51 -5.03
C ARG A 205 -0.50 -33.51 -5.84
N SER A 206 -1.44 -33.97 -6.66
CA SER A 206 -2.22 -33.11 -7.56
C SER A 206 -3.42 -32.41 -6.88
N SER A 207 -3.79 -32.84 -5.68
CA SER A 207 -4.95 -32.34 -4.93
C SER A 207 -4.62 -32.21 -3.43
N VAL A 208 -5.36 -31.36 -2.72
CA VAL A 208 -5.24 -31.20 -1.27
C VAL A 208 -5.89 -32.37 -0.54
N THR A 209 -7.02 -32.88 -1.02
CA THR A 209 -7.67 -34.08 -0.49
C THR A 209 -7.57 -35.23 -1.49
N GLY A 210 -7.53 -36.48 -1.00
CA GLY A 210 -7.78 -37.63 -1.88
C GLY A 210 -9.18 -37.51 -2.46
N SER A 211 -9.36 -37.77 -3.75
CA SER A 211 -10.64 -37.57 -4.45
C SER A 211 -11.82 -38.20 -3.72
N THR A 212 -12.66 -37.37 -3.10
CA THR A 212 -14.08 -37.64 -2.88
C THR A 212 -14.84 -36.32 -2.92
N THR A 213 -15.64 -36.19 -3.96
CA THR A 213 -16.68 -35.18 -4.13
C THR A 213 -17.63 -35.26 -2.95
N THR A 214 -17.63 -34.27 -2.06
CA THR A 214 -18.80 -34.00 -1.20
C THR A 214 -18.95 -32.50 -1.05
N GLN A 215 -19.89 -31.99 -1.83
CA GLN A 215 -20.45 -30.65 -1.78
C GLN A 215 -20.92 -30.36 -0.35
N SER A 216 -20.33 -29.36 0.30
CA SER A 216 -20.74 -28.96 1.66
C SER A 216 -22.10 -28.26 1.63
N ALA A 217 -22.99 -28.68 2.53
CA ALA A 217 -24.32 -28.13 2.77
C ALA A 217 -24.29 -26.67 3.27
N PRO A 218 -25.38 -25.89 3.11
CA PRO A 218 -25.41 -24.49 3.49
C PRO A 218 -25.43 -24.32 5.02
N VAL A 219 -24.58 -23.41 5.51
CA VAL A 219 -24.61 -22.97 6.92
C VAL A 219 -25.74 -21.97 7.10
N LYS A 220 -26.61 -22.24 8.07
CA LYS A 220 -27.79 -21.44 8.46
C LYS A 220 -27.37 -20.04 8.93
N ALA A 221 -27.92 -19.00 8.31
CA ALA A 221 -27.70 -17.61 8.69
C ALA A 221 -28.37 -17.26 10.04
N ALA A 222 -27.68 -16.43 10.84
CA ALA A 222 -28.21 -15.78 12.05
C ALA A 222 -29.22 -14.68 11.69
N PRO A 223 -30.17 -14.30 12.58
CA PRO A 223 -31.35 -13.52 12.22
C PRO A 223 -31.02 -12.06 11.87
N THR A 224 -31.66 -11.60 10.80
CA THR A 224 -31.54 -10.28 10.20
C THR A 224 -32.45 -9.25 10.89
N SER A 225 -31.87 -8.13 11.32
CA SER A 225 -32.60 -6.88 11.54
C SER A 225 -32.97 -6.27 10.18
N THR A 226 -34.22 -5.82 10.04
CA THR A 226 -34.80 -5.28 8.80
C THR A 226 -34.07 -4.03 8.28
N PRO A 227 -33.68 -3.97 6.98
CA PRO A 227 -33.08 -2.77 6.40
C PRO A 227 -34.11 -1.77 5.84
N LYS A 228 -33.81 -0.49 6.05
CA LYS A 228 -34.38 0.70 5.38
C LYS A 228 -34.21 0.62 3.85
N PRO A 229 -35.11 1.21 3.03
CA PRO A 229 -35.06 1.08 1.56
C PRO A 229 -33.74 1.56 0.96
N ALA A 230 -33.12 0.71 0.13
CA ALA A 230 -31.84 0.96 -0.52
C ALA A 230 -31.98 1.92 -1.72
N ALA A 231 -31.10 2.92 -1.79
CA ALA A 231 -30.91 3.76 -2.97
C ALA A 231 -30.30 2.94 -4.14
N ALA A 232 -30.53 3.39 -5.39
CA ALA A 232 -30.10 2.71 -6.60
C ALA A 232 -28.59 2.38 -6.62
N PRO A 233 -28.16 1.25 -7.20
CA PRO A 233 -26.76 0.84 -7.23
C PRO A 233 -25.91 1.83 -8.03
N GLY A 234 -24.73 2.18 -7.49
CA GLY A 234 -23.74 3.04 -8.16
C GLY A 234 -23.08 2.36 -9.37
N PRO A 235 -22.10 3.00 -10.03
CA PRO A 235 -21.51 2.50 -11.28
C PRO A 235 -20.61 1.26 -11.11
N PHE A 236 -20.44 0.74 -9.89
CA PHE A 236 -19.58 -0.39 -9.59
C PHE A 236 -20.30 -1.41 -8.71
N VAL A 237 -20.10 -2.70 -9.02
CA VAL A 237 -20.83 -3.81 -8.37
C VAL A 237 -20.41 -4.06 -6.92
N ASP A 238 -19.22 -3.56 -6.54
CA ASP A 238 -18.61 -3.69 -5.22
C ASP A 238 -18.68 -2.38 -4.40
N VAL A 239 -19.51 -1.42 -4.82
CA VAL A 239 -19.70 -0.15 -4.12
C VAL A 239 -21.18 0.04 -3.82
N SER A 240 -21.57 -0.19 -2.57
CA SER A 240 -22.94 0.07 -2.13
C SER A 240 -23.19 1.58 -1.98
N ALA A 241 -24.42 2.05 -2.25
CA ALA A 241 -24.77 3.46 -2.12
C ALA A 241 -24.63 4.01 -0.68
N ALA A 242 -24.69 3.13 0.32
CA ALA A 242 -24.53 3.48 1.73
C ALA A 242 -23.05 3.49 2.17
N GLN A 243 -22.13 3.00 1.35
CA GLN A 243 -20.72 2.93 1.70
C GLN A 243 -20.11 4.33 1.82
N GLN A 244 -19.19 4.48 2.77
CA GLN A 244 -18.35 5.66 2.86
C GLN A 244 -17.69 5.97 1.51
N HIS A 245 -17.76 7.23 1.09
CA HIS A 245 -17.23 7.74 -0.19
C HIS A 245 -17.90 7.22 -1.47
N ALA A 246 -19.02 6.49 -1.41
CA ALA A 246 -19.74 6.00 -2.61
C ALA A 246 -20.07 7.12 -3.63
N SER A 247 -20.46 8.31 -3.14
CA SER A 247 -20.71 9.48 -3.99
C SER A 247 -19.44 10.00 -4.66
N ALA A 248 -18.32 10.06 -3.93
CA ALA A 248 -17.03 10.47 -4.45
C ALA A 248 -16.52 9.50 -5.52
N ILE A 249 -16.66 8.19 -5.27
CA ILE A 249 -16.31 7.12 -6.20
C ILE A 249 -17.06 7.27 -7.52
N SER A 250 -18.38 7.46 -7.43
CA SER A 250 -19.22 7.69 -8.62
C SER A 250 -18.81 8.96 -9.36
N TRP A 251 -18.49 10.03 -8.62
CA TRP A 251 -18.07 11.31 -9.18
C TRP A 251 -16.75 11.22 -9.96
N VAL A 252 -15.70 10.61 -9.37
CA VAL A 252 -14.40 10.47 -10.04
C VAL A 252 -14.45 9.53 -11.24
N LYS A 253 -15.31 8.50 -11.19
CA LYS A 253 -15.56 7.62 -12.34
C LYS A 253 -16.21 8.37 -13.49
N ASN A 254 -17.26 9.15 -13.22
CA ASN A 254 -17.98 9.93 -14.24
C ASN A 254 -17.09 11.00 -14.88
N ARG A 255 -16.13 11.55 -14.14
CA ARG A 255 -15.13 12.49 -14.66
C ARG A 255 -13.92 11.82 -15.31
N GLY A 256 -13.79 10.49 -15.19
CA GLY A 256 -12.67 9.72 -15.75
C GLY A 256 -11.36 9.82 -14.96
N TYR A 257 -11.33 10.47 -13.79
CA TYR A 257 -10.10 10.68 -13.01
C TYR A 257 -9.59 9.40 -12.36
N LEU A 258 -10.49 8.62 -11.74
CA LEU A 258 -10.18 7.33 -11.15
C LEU A 258 -11.24 6.33 -11.59
N THR A 259 -10.79 5.29 -12.28
CA THR A 259 -11.65 4.28 -12.90
C THR A 259 -11.53 2.95 -12.15
N GLY A 260 -12.59 2.14 -12.19
CA GLY A 260 -12.54 0.74 -11.78
C GLY A 260 -11.99 -0.18 -12.86
N TRP A 261 -12.15 -1.47 -12.66
CA TRP A 261 -11.67 -2.53 -13.55
C TRP A 261 -12.74 -2.92 -14.57
N SER A 262 -12.32 -3.66 -15.60
CA SER A 262 -13.21 -4.16 -16.66
C SER A 262 -14.25 -5.16 -16.15
N ASP A 263 -14.05 -5.72 -14.96
CA ASP A 263 -14.99 -6.61 -14.27
C ASP A 263 -16.14 -5.86 -13.57
N GLY A 264 -16.18 -4.52 -13.68
CA GLY A 264 -17.22 -3.69 -13.06
C GLY A 264 -16.94 -3.34 -11.60
N THR A 265 -15.78 -3.68 -11.04
CA THR A 265 -15.40 -3.37 -9.65
C THR A 265 -14.61 -2.05 -9.53
N PHE A 266 -14.72 -1.37 -8.39
CA PHE A 266 -13.91 -0.19 -8.03
C PHE A 266 -12.79 -0.49 -7.05
N ARG A 267 -12.91 -1.58 -6.29
CA ARG A 267 -12.01 -2.04 -5.24
C ARG A 267 -11.71 -0.93 -4.21
N PRO A 268 -12.75 -0.39 -3.55
CA PRO A 268 -12.66 0.83 -2.74
C PRO A 268 -11.61 0.75 -1.64
N HIS A 269 -11.44 -0.42 -1.01
CA HIS A 269 -10.55 -0.62 0.13
C HIS A 269 -9.17 -1.15 -0.26
N SER A 270 -8.89 -1.30 -1.56
CA SER A 270 -7.53 -1.59 -2.00
C SER A 270 -6.69 -0.31 -1.94
N PRO A 271 -5.42 -0.41 -1.51
CA PRO A 271 -4.43 0.63 -1.73
C PRO A 271 -4.32 1.03 -3.20
N ILE A 272 -3.76 2.21 -3.45
CA ILE A 272 -3.42 2.69 -4.78
C ILE A 272 -1.91 2.71 -4.99
N ASP A 273 -1.46 1.97 -6.00
CA ASP A 273 -0.08 1.93 -6.45
C ASP A 273 0.38 3.31 -6.96
N ARG A 274 1.67 3.60 -6.83
CA ARG A 274 2.27 4.88 -7.24
C ARG A 274 2.12 5.17 -8.72
N ASP A 275 2.13 4.17 -9.59
CA ASP A 275 1.93 4.35 -11.03
C ASP A 275 0.50 4.79 -11.38
N ALA A 276 -0.50 4.17 -10.73
CA ALA A 276 -1.89 4.52 -10.84
C ALA A 276 -2.10 5.95 -10.32
N MET A 277 -1.38 6.35 -9.27
CA MET A 277 -1.43 7.73 -8.77
C MET A 277 -0.84 8.74 -9.77
N ALA A 278 0.24 8.39 -10.48
CA ALA A 278 0.75 9.22 -11.57
C ALA A 278 -0.31 9.38 -12.69
N ALA A 279 -1.03 8.30 -13.02
CA ALA A 279 -2.11 8.36 -13.99
C ALA A 279 -3.29 9.23 -13.52
N VAL A 280 -3.67 9.14 -12.25
CA VAL A 280 -4.68 10.03 -11.63
C VAL A 280 -4.23 11.48 -11.73
N ALA A 281 -3.02 11.81 -11.31
CA ALA A 281 -2.50 13.19 -11.34
C ALA A 281 -2.49 13.76 -12.76
N TYR A 282 -2.10 12.96 -13.75
CA TYR A 282 -2.13 13.34 -15.16
C TYR A 282 -3.55 13.66 -15.64
N ARG A 283 -4.53 12.80 -15.33
CA ARG A 283 -5.94 13.02 -15.73
C ARG A 283 -6.57 14.22 -15.02
N VAL A 284 -6.32 14.36 -13.73
CA VAL A 284 -6.79 15.50 -12.92
C VAL A 284 -6.22 16.82 -13.45
N SER A 285 -5.00 16.80 -14.01
CA SER A 285 -4.36 17.96 -14.64
C SER A 285 -4.79 18.22 -16.08
N GLY A 286 -5.86 17.55 -16.56
CA GLY A 286 -6.40 17.75 -17.90
C GLY A 286 -5.72 16.95 -19.00
N SER A 287 -4.90 15.95 -18.65
CA SER A 287 -4.17 15.11 -19.61
C SER A 287 -3.33 15.92 -20.62
N PRO A 288 -2.44 16.81 -20.15
CA PRO A 288 -1.70 17.73 -21.02
C PRO A 288 -0.87 17.01 -22.07
N ALA A 289 -0.66 17.65 -23.22
CA ALA A 289 0.25 17.13 -24.23
C ALA A 289 1.65 16.96 -23.64
N PHE A 290 2.19 15.75 -23.72
CA PHE A 290 3.50 15.41 -23.19
C PHE A 290 4.10 14.28 -24.00
N THR A 291 5.36 14.47 -24.40
CA THR A 291 6.16 13.45 -25.09
C THR A 291 7.09 12.81 -24.06
N PRO A 292 6.90 11.53 -23.70
CA PRO A 292 7.78 10.87 -22.75
C PRO A 292 9.19 10.71 -23.34
N PRO A 293 10.24 10.73 -22.50
CA PRO A 293 11.60 10.58 -22.97
C PRO A 293 11.81 9.20 -23.62
N ALA A 294 12.64 9.14 -24.66
CA ALA A 294 12.94 7.90 -25.37
C ALA A 294 13.69 6.87 -24.50
N VAL A 295 14.40 7.35 -23.48
CA VAL A 295 15.07 6.52 -22.46
C VAL A 295 14.40 6.79 -21.12
N SER A 296 14.10 5.71 -20.39
CA SER A 296 13.49 5.85 -19.07
C SER A 296 14.44 6.52 -18.09
N PRO A 297 13.97 7.55 -17.35
CA PRO A 297 14.74 8.12 -16.25
C PRO A 297 14.73 7.22 -15.01
N PHE A 298 13.96 6.12 -15.02
CA PHE A 298 13.82 5.17 -13.92
C PHE A 298 14.24 3.77 -14.33
N ARG A 299 15.08 3.12 -13.52
CA ARG A 299 15.64 1.79 -13.79
C ARG A 299 14.59 0.68 -13.78
N ASP A 300 13.51 0.87 -13.04
CA ASP A 300 12.44 -0.09 -12.80
C ASP A 300 11.14 0.24 -13.57
N VAL A 301 11.18 1.23 -14.46
CA VAL A 301 10.05 1.56 -15.35
C VAL A 301 10.51 1.46 -16.80
N SER A 302 10.01 0.45 -17.51
CA SER A 302 10.23 0.31 -18.96
C SER A 302 9.47 1.39 -19.74
N THR A 303 9.99 1.78 -20.91
CA THR A 303 9.27 2.66 -21.86
C THR A 303 7.97 2.06 -22.37
N SER A 304 7.83 0.73 -22.28
CA SER A 304 6.60 -0.02 -22.59
C SER A 304 5.62 -0.12 -21.41
N HIS A 305 5.94 0.45 -20.25
CA HIS A 305 5.05 0.41 -19.08
C HIS A 305 3.72 1.14 -19.38
N PRO A 306 2.55 0.59 -19.01
CA PRO A 306 1.25 1.18 -19.37
C PRO A 306 1.07 2.64 -18.93
N PHE A 307 1.70 3.00 -17.81
CA PHE A 307 1.70 4.36 -17.28
C PHE A 307 3.02 5.13 -17.47
N TYR A 308 3.91 4.66 -18.36
CA TYR A 308 5.23 5.29 -18.57
C TYR A 308 5.12 6.80 -18.85
N LYS A 309 4.18 7.19 -19.71
CA LYS A 309 3.91 8.59 -20.05
C LYS A 309 3.52 9.40 -18.81
N GLN A 310 2.61 8.87 -17.99
CA GLN A 310 2.07 9.56 -16.82
C GLN A 310 3.11 9.65 -15.69
N ILE A 311 3.89 8.58 -15.49
CA ILE A 311 5.00 8.54 -14.54
C ILE A 311 6.06 9.59 -14.91
N THR A 312 6.52 9.61 -16.17
CA THR A 312 7.55 10.55 -16.62
C THR A 312 7.05 11.98 -16.70
N TRP A 313 5.77 12.19 -17.02
CA TRP A 313 5.13 13.50 -16.91
C TRP A 313 5.10 13.99 -15.45
N ALA A 314 4.62 13.17 -14.51
CA ALA A 314 4.52 13.53 -13.10
C ALA A 314 5.89 13.88 -12.52
N ARG A 315 6.94 13.14 -12.92
CA ARG A 315 8.34 13.48 -12.62
C ARG A 315 8.74 14.84 -13.19
N SER A 316 8.43 15.12 -14.46
CA SER A 316 8.79 16.38 -15.12
C SER A 316 8.15 17.61 -14.47
N GLN A 317 7.00 17.42 -13.83
CA GLN A 317 6.27 18.46 -13.12
C GLN A 317 6.65 18.53 -11.62
N GLY A 318 7.58 17.69 -11.15
CA GLY A 318 7.95 17.59 -9.74
C GLY A 318 6.84 17.03 -8.84
N LEU A 319 5.78 16.43 -9.40
CA LEU A 319 4.62 15.96 -8.65
C LEU A 319 4.91 14.65 -7.92
N LEU A 320 5.49 13.69 -8.64
CA LEU A 320 5.94 12.40 -8.11
C LEU A 320 7.38 12.16 -8.54
N GLU A 321 8.25 11.97 -7.54
CA GLU A 321 9.68 11.74 -7.73
C GLU A 321 10.02 10.27 -7.46
N GLY A 322 11.15 9.82 -8.00
CA GLY A 322 11.72 8.52 -7.67
C GLY A 322 12.70 8.61 -6.50
N TRP A 323 13.40 7.52 -6.24
CA TRP A 323 14.40 7.41 -5.19
C TRP A 323 15.81 7.73 -5.73
N PRO A 324 16.76 8.08 -4.82
CA PRO A 324 18.15 8.33 -5.20
C PRO A 324 18.84 7.14 -5.90
N ASP A 325 18.31 5.92 -5.73
CA ASP A 325 18.77 4.69 -6.40
C ASP A 325 18.37 4.60 -7.90
N GLY A 326 17.63 5.60 -8.39
CA GLY A 326 17.13 5.69 -9.76
C GLY A 326 15.85 4.89 -10.01
N THR A 327 15.11 4.47 -8.98
CA THR A 327 13.83 3.75 -9.11
C THR A 327 12.62 4.66 -8.92
N PHE A 328 11.46 4.30 -9.49
CA PHE A 328 10.16 4.96 -9.27
C PHE A 328 9.21 4.13 -8.40
N ARG A 329 9.48 2.84 -8.25
CA ARG A 329 8.71 1.84 -7.53
C ARG A 329 7.23 1.89 -7.89
N PRO A 330 6.90 1.60 -9.18
CA PRO A 330 5.56 1.81 -9.71
C PRO A 330 4.48 1.02 -8.99
N ASN A 331 4.82 -0.17 -8.47
CA ASN A 331 3.90 -1.10 -7.81
C ASN A 331 3.90 -0.95 -6.27
N ASP A 332 4.67 -0.01 -5.72
CA ASP A 332 4.59 0.28 -4.29
C ASP A 332 3.32 1.10 -4.04
N ASP A 333 2.60 0.78 -2.97
CA ASP A 333 1.44 1.55 -2.54
C ASP A 333 1.86 2.95 -2.12
N ILE A 334 1.06 3.96 -2.48
CA ILE A 334 1.32 5.32 -2.04
C ILE A 334 0.81 5.53 -0.61
N THR A 335 1.70 6.02 0.26
CA THR A 335 1.34 6.45 1.61
C THR A 335 0.53 7.74 1.59
N ARG A 336 -0.16 8.01 2.70
CA ARG A 336 -1.02 9.19 2.83
C ARG A 336 -0.24 10.48 2.85
N ASP A 337 0.93 10.52 3.50
CA ASP A 337 1.82 11.68 3.47
C ASP A 337 2.34 11.99 2.05
N ALA A 338 2.71 10.98 1.28
CA ALA A 338 3.10 11.12 -0.12
C ALA A 338 1.91 11.57 -0.99
N THR A 339 0.70 11.11 -0.68
CA THR A 339 -0.54 11.60 -1.31
C THR A 339 -0.77 13.08 -0.98
N ALA A 340 -0.52 13.51 0.26
CA ALA A 340 -0.59 14.91 0.62
C ALA A 340 0.40 15.76 -0.14
N ALA A 341 1.66 15.32 -0.18
CA ALA A 341 2.71 15.98 -0.94
C ALA A 341 2.31 16.17 -2.40
N LEU A 342 1.73 15.13 -3.02
CA LEU A 342 1.25 15.20 -4.39
C LEU A 342 0.15 16.26 -4.56
N PHE A 343 -0.93 16.22 -3.78
CA PHE A 343 -2.01 17.21 -3.92
C PHE A 343 -1.54 18.64 -3.59
N HIS A 344 -0.64 18.81 -2.63
CA HIS A 344 -0.06 20.11 -2.29
C HIS A 344 0.79 20.67 -3.44
N ARG A 345 1.64 19.83 -4.05
CA ARG A 345 2.42 20.21 -5.23
C ARG A 345 1.53 20.51 -6.45
N MET A 346 0.48 19.73 -6.65
CA MET A 346 -0.52 20.01 -7.69
C MET A 346 -1.23 21.37 -7.47
N ALA A 347 -1.33 21.82 -6.22
CA ALA A 347 -1.87 23.14 -5.88
C ALA A 347 -0.83 24.29 -5.98
N GLY A 348 0.40 24.00 -6.39
CA GLY A 348 1.49 24.98 -6.42
C GLY A 348 2.20 25.19 -5.09
N SER A 349 2.09 24.23 -4.16
CA SER A 349 2.71 24.25 -2.83
C SER A 349 2.46 25.54 -2.03
N PRO A 350 1.20 25.99 -1.89
CA PRO A 350 0.87 27.20 -1.14
C PRO A 350 1.30 27.06 0.33
N ALA A 351 1.84 28.14 0.89
CA ALA A 351 2.19 28.20 2.30
C ALA A 351 0.93 28.03 3.16
N VAL A 352 1.04 27.24 4.24
CA VAL A 352 -0.02 27.09 5.25
C VAL A 352 0.48 27.60 6.59
N GLY A 353 -0.32 28.44 7.26
CA GLY A 353 -0.03 28.92 8.61
C GLY A 353 -0.10 27.79 9.65
N SER A 354 -0.19 28.17 10.93
CA SER A 354 -0.35 27.23 12.06
C SER A 354 -1.73 26.57 12.13
N ALA A 355 -2.36 26.28 10.98
CA ALA A 355 -3.70 25.70 10.87
C ALA A 355 -3.81 24.35 11.61
N ALA A 356 -5.07 23.95 11.88
CA ALA A 356 -5.41 22.71 12.57
C ALA A 356 -4.53 21.54 12.10
N SER A 357 -3.72 21.03 13.03
CA SER A 357 -2.88 19.86 12.80
C SER A 357 -3.57 18.63 13.34
N PHE A 358 -3.36 17.50 12.67
CA PHE A 358 -3.70 16.21 13.23
C PHE A 358 -2.76 15.87 14.39
N THR A 359 -3.24 15.11 15.37
CA THR A 359 -2.51 14.81 16.61
C THR A 359 -1.25 13.97 16.39
N ASP A 360 -1.17 13.25 15.28
CA ASP A 360 -0.07 12.39 14.86
C ASP A 360 0.82 13.02 13.78
N VAL A 361 0.71 14.33 13.55
CA VAL A 361 1.51 15.07 12.56
C VAL A 361 2.33 16.14 13.27
N SER A 362 3.62 15.88 13.43
CA SER A 362 4.56 16.84 14.01
C SER A 362 5.07 17.85 12.97
N ALA A 363 5.40 19.07 13.41
CA ALA A 363 5.82 20.15 12.51
C ALA A 363 7.11 19.81 11.71
N GLY A 364 8.01 18.99 12.26
CA GLY A 364 9.27 18.59 11.63
C GLY A 364 9.20 17.31 10.79
N GLN A 365 8.06 16.61 10.75
CA GLN A 365 7.92 15.39 9.95
C GLN A 365 7.89 15.69 8.44
N ALA A 366 8.37 14.74 7.64
CA ALA A 366 8.23 14.78 6.19
C ALA A 366 6.78 15.06 5.77
N HIS A 367 6.60 15.96 4.80
CA HIS A 367 5.31 16.36 4.24
C HIS A 367 4.30 16.95 5.24
N SER A 368 4.71 17.33 6.47
CA SER A 368 3.82 17.91 7.48
C SER A 368 3.09 19.16 6.97
N GLU A 369 3.76 19.99 6.18
CA GLU A 369 3.16 21.18 5.56
C GLU A 369 2.06 20.82 4.56
N ALA A 370 2.31 19.84 3.70
CA ALA A 370 1.33 19.36 2.73
C ALA A 370 0.10 18.75 3.43
N ILE A 371 0.31 18.03 4.54
CA ILE A 371 -0.76 17.46 5.36
C ILE A 371 -1.60 18.57 6.01
N ARG A 372 -0.96 19.56 6.64
CA ARG A 372 -1.65 20.74 7.20
C ARG A 372 -2.42 21.50 6.13
N TRP A 373 -1.85 21.64 4.93
CA TRP A 373 -2.54 22.27 3.82
C TRP A 373 -3.77 21.47 3.39
N MET A 374 -3.69 20.14 3.27
CA MET A 374 -4.85 19.31 2.96
C MET A 374 -5.96 19.44 4.01
N ALA A 375 -5.60 19.59 5.29
CA ALA A 375 -6.55 19.83 6.37
C ALA A 375 -7.22 21.21 6.23
N ALA A 376 -6.41 22.26 6.09
CA ALA A 376 -6.86 23.64 5.98
C ALA A 376 -7.74 23.88 4.74
N SER A 377 -7.46 23.19 3.64
CA SER A 377 -8.23 23.26 2.38
C SER A 377 -9.43 22.30 2.34
N GLY A 378 -9.68 21.54 3.42
CA GLY A 378 -10.80 20.60 3.49
C GLY A 378 -10.67 19.36 2.60
N VAL A 379 -9.51 19.17 1.94
CA VAL A 379 -9.25 17.98 1.10
C VAL A 379 -9.17 16.73 1.98
N SER A 380 -8.41 16.78 3.07
CA SER A 380 -8.41 15.73 4.10
C SER A 380 -9.21 16.17 5.32
N LYS A 381 -10.02 15.26 5.85
CA LYS A 381 -10.73 15.43 7.13
C LYS A 381 -10.09 14.65 8.28
N GLY A 382 -9.07 13.84 7.99
CA GLY A 382 -8.52 12.87 8.93
C GLY A 382 -9.55 11.84 9.41
N TRP A 383 -9.23 11.21 10.54
CA TRP A 383 -10.12 10.31 11.25
C TRP A 383 -10.85 11.03 12.38
N SER A 384 -11.93 10.44 12.87
CA SER A 384 -12.71 10.95 14.00
C SER A 384 -11.91 11.03 15.31
N ASP A 385 -10.81 10.30 15.42
CA ASP A 385 -9.86 10.33 16.55
C ASP A 385 -8.88 11.51 16.48
N GLY A 386 -8.96 12.35 15.43
CA GLY A 386 -8.08 13.50 15.23
C GLY A 386 -6.75 13.19 14.55
N THR A 387 -6.54 11.96 14.06
CA THR A 387 -5.31 11.54 13.37
C THR A 387 -5.36 11.70 11.85
N TYR A 388 -4.18 11.74 11.20
CA TYR A 388 -3.96 11.73 9.76
C TYR A 388 -3.40 10.43 9.21
N ARG A 389 -2.72 9.64 10.04
CA ARG A 389 -2.10 8.36 9.72
C ARG A 389 -1.14 8.47 8.52
N PRO A 390 -0.10 9.31 8.60
CA PRO A 390 0.73 9.70 7.45
C PRO A 390 1.40 8.53 6.74
N LEU A 391 1.81 7.51 7.49
CA LEU A 391 2.54 6.34 6.97
C LEU A 391 1.63 5.19 6.51
N GLU A 392 0.31 5.30 6.69
CA GLU A 392 -0.63 4.31 6.14
C GLU A 392 -0.76 4.50 4.62
N THR A 393 -1.03 3.42 3.91
CA THR A 393 -1.32 3.44 2.47
C THR A 393 -2.66 4.11 2.20
N THR A 394 -2.79 4.75 1.03
CA THR A 394 -4.04 5.41 0.66
C THR A 394 -4.94 4.46 -0.12
N ASN A 395 -6.10 4.14 0.45
CA ASN A 395 -7.12 3.35 -0.24
C ASN A 395 -7.80 4.15 -1.36
N ARG A 396 -8.30 3.43 -2.36
CA ARG A 396 -8.92 4.03 -3.56
C ARG A 396 -10.20 4.82 -3.28
N ASP A 397 -10.97 4.46 -2.27
CA ASP A 397 -12.14 5.21 -1.81
C ASP A 397 -11.76 6.57 -1.18
N ALA A 398 -10.75 6.58 -0.32
CA ALA A 398 -10.17 7.78 0.27
C ALA A 398 -9.56 8.66 -0.82
N MET A 399 -8.87 8.06 -1.80
CA MET A 399 -8.34 8.77 -2.96
C MET A 399 -9.46 9.43 -3.77
N ALA A 400 -10.57 8.73 -4.02
CA ALA A 400 -11.73 9.32 -4.70
C ALA A 400 -12.27 10.54 -3.95
N ALA A 401 -12.37 10.46 -2.61
CA ALA A 401 -12.79 11.57 -1.78
C ALA A 401 -11.80 12.75 -1.82
N PHE A 402 -10.49 12.48 -1.81
CA PHE A 402 -9.47 13.52 -1.94
C PHE A 402 -9.52 14.22 -3.30
N ILE A 403 -9.62 13.46 -4.40
CA ILE A 403 -9.74 14.04 -5.75
C ILE A 403 -10.98 14.93 -5.85
N GLN A 404 -12.14 14.43 -5.38
CA GLN A 404 -13.39 15.18 -5.44
C GLN A 404 -13.28 16.50 -4.66
N ARG A 405 -12.83 16.45 -3.41
CA ARG A 405 -12.70 17.65 -2.56
C ARG A 405 -11.64 18.60 -3.08
N TYR A 406 -10.51 18.07 -3.54
CA TYR A 406 -9.46 18.86 -4.18
C TYR A 406 -10.03 19.67 -5.34
N LEU A 407 -10.80 19.05 -6.24
CA LEU A 407 -11.37 19.74 -7.40
C LEU A 407 -12.57 20.65 -7.11
N GLN A 408 -13.08 20.66 -5.87
CA GLN A 408 -14.24 21.45 -5.44
C GLN A 408 -13.88 22.50 -4.38
N ARG A 409 -12.60 22.64 -4.05
CA ARG A 409 -12.10 23.56 -3.01
C ARG A 409 -12.12 25.02 -3.43
#